data_AF-A0A3N8PVS7-F1
#
_entry.id   AF-A0A3N8PVS7-F1
#
_cell.length_a   1.000
_cell.length_b   1.000
_cell.length_c   1.000
_cell.angle_alpha   90.00
_cell.angle_beta   90.00
_cell.angle_gamma   90.00
#
_symmetry.space_group_name_H-M   'P 1'
#
loop_
_entity.id
_entity.type
_entity.pdbx_description
1 polymer ?
#
loop_
_entity_poly.entity_id
_entity_poly.type
_entity_poly.pdbx_seq_one_letter_code
_entity_poly.pdbx_strand_id
1 'polypeptide(L)'
;METIMRKPATGEAGRGDQLSELEKGLLGEALRLLAETRARALELCVEVNQRQGGATPDVHDFNLPTIIELQRRFGTRSCPSGEAGTAVPASFA
;
A
#
# COMPACT_ATOMS: atom_id res chain seq x y z
N MET A 1 -19.78 -17.57 -29.28
CA MET A 1 -18.43 -17.29 -28.73
C MET A 1 -18.54 -17.45 -27.23
N GLU A 2 -18.16 -18.61 -26.71
CA GLU A 2 -18.20 -18.89 -25.27
C GLU A 2 -16.82 -18.66 -24.68
N THR A 3 -16.73 -17.71 -23.75
CA THR A 3 -15.50 -17.39 -23.02
C THR A 3 -15.31 -18.46 -21.95
N ILE A 4 -14.43 -19.42 -22.20
CA ILE A 4 -14.06 -20.42 -21.21
C ILE A 4 -13.25 -19.72 -20.11
N MET A 5 -13.92 -19.36 -19.01
CA MET A 5 -13.24 -18.91 -17.80
C MET A 5 -12.45 -20.07 -17.22
N ARG A 6 -11.14 -20.06 -17.48
CA ARG A 6 -10.20 -21.02 -16.89
C ARG A 6 -10.06 -20.71 -15.40
N LYS A 7 -10.63 -21.57 -14.56
CA LYS A 7 -10.43 -21.57 -13.10
C LYS A 7 -8.93 -21.77 -12.82
N PRO A 8 -8.25 -20.86 -12.08
CA PRO A 8 -6.85 -21.07 -11.76
C PRO A 8 -6.73 -22.29 -10.83
N ALA A 9 -5.93 -23.26 -11.25
CA ALA A 9 -5.66 -24.47 -10.50
C ALA A 9 -4.91 -24.10 -9.21
N THR A 10 -5.57 -24.32 -8.08
CA THR A 10 -4.95 -24.24 -6.76
C THR A 10 -4.18 -25.54 -6.56
N GLY A 11 -2.91 -25.56 -6.98
CA GLY A 11 -2.03 -26.71 -6.83
C GLY A 11 -0.59 -26.27 -6.95
N GLU A 12 0.22 -26.65 -5.97
CA GLU A 12 1.66 -26.36 -5.80
C GLU A 12 1.99 -25.03 -5.12
N ALA A 13 1.66 -24.94 -3.82
CA ALA A 13 2.50 -24.22 -2.88
C ALA A 13 3.84 -24.98 -2.74
N GLY A 14 4.76 -24.71 -3.66
CA GLY A 14 6.05 -25.38 -3.71
C GLY A 14 7.01 -24.66 -4.65
N ARG A 15 7.91 -23.86 -4.07
CA ARG A 15 9.15 -23.36 -4.71
C ARG A 15 9.06 -22.13 -5.66
N GLY A 16 8.01 -21.31 -5.58
CA GLY A 16 7.84 -20.11 -6.43
C GLY A 16 7.49 -18.79 -5.73
N ASP A 17 7.50 -18.71 -4.38
CA ASP A 17 6.90 -17.59 -3.62
C ASP A 17 7.77 -16.32 -3.48
N GLN A 18 8.60 -16.00 -4.47
CA GLN A 18 9.29 -14.70 -4.50
C GLN A 18 8.67 -13.83 -5.58
N LEU A 19 7.90 -12.84 -5.13
CA LEU A 19 7.43 -11.76 -5.99
C LEU A 19 8.62 -11.08 -6.67
N SER A 20 8.52 -10.84 -7.96
CA SER A 20 9.45 -9.97 -8.69
C SER A 20 9.43 -8.55 -8.13
N GLU A 21 10.48 -7.77 -8.38
CA GLU A 21 10.55 -6.36 -7.96
C GLU A 21 9.43 -5.49 -8.55
N LEU A 22 8.91 -5.86 -9.72
CA LEU A 22 7.73 -5.22 -10.29
C LEU A 22 6.48 -5.56 -9.48
N GLU A 23 6.26 -6.84 -9.18
CA GLU A 23 5.10 -7.29 -8.38
C GLU A 23 5.12 -6.73 -6.97
N LYS A 24 6.29 -6.66 -6.32
CA LYS A 24 6.45 -5.99 -5.02
C LYS A 24 6.10 -4.50 -5.10
N GLY A 25 6.56 -3.82 -6.16
CA GLY A 25 6.23 -2.41 -6.40
C GLY A 25 4.73 -2.18 -6.61
N LEU A 26 4.09 -3.00 -7.44
CA LEU A 26 2.64 -2.93 -7.68
C LEU A 26 1.85 -3.26 -6.40
N LEU A 27 2.29 -4.24 -5.63
CA LEU A 27 1.67 -4.60 -4.36
C LEU A 27 1.82 -3.48 -3.32
N GLY A 28 2.99 -2.86 -3.23
CA GLY A 28 3.23 -1.71 -2.36
C GLY A 28 2.30 -0.53 -2.70
N GLU A 29 2.14 -0.23 -3.99
CA GLU A 29 1.22 0.80 -4.48
C GLU A 29 -0.25 0.46 -4.19
N ALA A 30 -0.67 -0.78 -4.45
CA ALA A 30 -2.01 -1.23 -4.13
C ALA A 30 -2.31 -1.12 -2.62
N LEU A 31 -1.36 -1.49 -1.77
CA LEU A 31 -1.49 -1.37 -0.32
C LEU A 31 -1.52 0.10 0.13
N ARG A 32 -0.78 1.00 -0.55
CA ARG A 32 -0.83 2.45 -0.30
C ARG A 32 -2.22 3.01 -0.58
N LEU A 33 -2.74 2.75 -1.77
CA LEU A 33 -4.08 3.19 -2.16
C LEU A 33 -5.16 2.62 -1.24
N LEU A 34 -5.00 1.36 -0.82
CA LEU A 34 -5.92 0.71 0.11
C LEU A 34 -5.87 1.36 1.50
N ALA A 35 -4.67 1.66 2.02
CA ALA A 35 -4.50 2.35 3.30
C ALA A 35 -5.16 3.73 3.29
N GLU A 36 -4.92 4.52 2.24
CA GLU A 36 -5.49 5.86 2.07
C GLU A 36 -7.03 5.81 2.03
N THR A 37 -7.58 4.90 1.23
CA THR A 37 -9.03 4.75 1.10
C THR A 37 -9.67 4.34 2.43
N ARG A 38 -9.06 3.41 3.17
CA ARG A 38 -9.59 2.95 4.46
C ARG A 38 -9.41 3.97 5.58
N ALA A 39 -8.32 4.73 5.58
CA ALA A 39 -8.14 5.84 6.51
C ALA A 39 -9.22 6.91 6.30
N ARG A 40 -9.50 7.25 5.03
CA ARG A 40 -10.58 8.19 4.71
C ARG A 40 -11.96 7.66 5.11
N ALA A 41 -12.21 6.36 4.92
CA ALA A 41 -13.46 5.76 5.36
C ALA A 41 -13.61 5.79 6.90
N LEU A 42 -12.53 5.54 7.65
CA LEU A 42 -12.50 5.69 9.09
C LEU A 42 -12.84 7.13 9.51
N GLU A 43 -12.18 8.14 8.94
CA GLU A 43 -12.46 9.56 9.21
C GLU A 43 -13.96 9.88 9.05
N LEU A 44 -14.55 9.48 7.93
CA LEU A 44 -15.97 9.69 7.66
C LEU A 44 -16.87 8.95 8.66
N CYS A 45 -16.54 7.71 9.01
CA CYS A 45 -17.32 6.96 9.99
C CYS A 45 -17.22 7.57 11.40
N VAL A 46 -16.05 8.07 11.79
CA VAL A 46 -15.85 8.81 13.05
C VAL A 46 -16.72 10.06 13.05
N GLU A 47 -16.68 10.87 11.99
CA GLU A 47 -17.51 12.07 11.87
C GLU A 47 -19.01 11.77 11.97
N VAL A 48 -19.48 10.72 11.30
CA VAL A 48 -20.89 10.30 11.34
C VAL A 48 -21.29 9.84 12.74
N ASN A 49 -20.50 8.99 13.38
CA ASN A 49 -20.81 8.46 14.72
C ASN A 49 -20.79 9.56 15.78
N GLN A 50 -19.87 10.53 15.69
CA GLN A 50 -19.86 11.69 16.58
C GLN A 50 -21.15 12.51 16.50
N ARG A 51 -21.71 12.69 15.29
CA ARG A 51 -22.98 13.42 15.09
C ARG A 51 -24.20 12.64 15.57
N GLN A 52 -24.16 11.32 15.50
CA GLN A 52 -25.29 10.45 15.83
C GLN A 52 -25.24 9.91 17.28
N GLY A 53 -24.19 10.21 18.04
CA GLY A 53 -23.97 9.65 19.38
C GLY A 53 -23.65 8.15 19.35
N GLY A 54 -23.14 7.65 18.23
CA GLY A 54 -22.78 6.25 18.01
C GLY A 54 -21.39 5.90 18.54
N ALA A 55 -21.09 4.59 18.59
CA ALA A 55 -19.76 4.11 18.93
C ALA A 55 -18.75 4.54 17.85
N THR A 56 -17.61 5.09 18.29
CA THR A 56 -16.55 5.50 17.36
C THR A 56 -15.76 4.27 16.92
N PRO A 57 -15.68 3.96 15.62
CA PRO A 57 -14.86 2.85 15.14
C PRO A 57 -13.37 3.16 15.29
N ASP A 58 -12.57 2.12 15.43
CA ASP A 58 -11.12 2.25 15.59
C ASP A 58 -10.34 1.84 14.31
N VAL A 59 -9.02 1.93 14.39
CA VAL A 59 -8.13 1.59 13.27
C VAL A 59 -8.13 0.09 12.92
N HIS A 60 -8.52 -0.78 13.85
CA HIS A 60 -8.60 -2.23 13.66
C HIS A 60 -9.87 -2.60 12.89
N ASP A 61 -10.98 -1.90 13.12
CA ASP A 61 -12.22 -2.05 12.33
C ASP A 61 -11.96 -1.84 10.82
N PHE A 62 -10.97 -1.00 10.49
CA PHE A 62 -10.54 -0.70 9.12
C PHE A 62 -9.28 -1.46 8.69
N ASN A 63 -8.77 -2.40 9.48
CA ASN A 63 -7.58 -3.21 9.18
C ASN A 63 -6.31 -2.39 8.82
N LEU A 64 -6.22 -1.14 9.27
CA LEU A 64 -5.09 -0.27 8.95
C LEU A 64 -3.75 -0.84 9.47
N PRO A 65 -3.66 -1.40 10.70
CA PRO A 65 -2.40 -2.00 11.17
C PRO A 65 -1.88 -3.13 10.27
N THR A 66 -2.78 -4.00 9.81
CA THR A 66 -2.45 -5.12 8.91
C THR A 66 -1.95 -4.62 7.57
N ILE A 67 -2.59 -3.60 7.00
CA ILE A 67 -2.16 -3.02 5.71
C ILE A 67 -0.76 -2.41 5.84
N ILE A 68 -0.51 -1.64 6.90
CA ILE A 68 0.81 -1.01 7.15
C ILE A 68 1.87 -2.09 7.36
N GLU A 69 1.55 -3.19 8.05
CA GLU A 69 2.48 -4.31 8.19
C GLU A 69 2.82 -4.96 6.84
N LEU A 70 1.82 -5.20 6.00
CA LEU A 70 2.04 -5.71 4.64
C LEU A 70 2.87 -4.72 3.80
N GLN A 71 2.62 -3.41 3.94
CA GLN A 71 3.45 -2.39 3.28
C GLN A 71 4.90 -2.44 3.73
N ARG A 72 5.20 -2.66 5.02
CA ARG A 72 6.59 -2.82 5.46
C ARG A 72 7.25 -4.08 4.92
N ARG A 73 6.48 -5.15 4.70
CA ARG A 73 6.98 -6.42 4.17
C ARG A 73 7.24 -6.38 2.67
N PHE A 74 6.43 -5.64 1.91
CA PHE A 74 6.49 -5.62 0.44
C PHE A 74 6.93 -4.28 -0.16
N GLY A 75 6.85 -3.20 0.62
CA GLY A 75 7.19 -1.83 0.24
C GLY A 75 8.65 -1.49 0.49
N THR A 76 9.55 -2.14 -0.24
CA THR A 76 10.89 -1.59 -0.51
C THR A 76 10.88 -1.02 -1.91
N ARG A 77 10.43 0.22 -2.06
CA ARG A 77 11.09 1.14 -2.99
C ARG A 77 11.67 2.27 -2.17
N SER A 78 12.99 2.28 -2.16
CA SER A 78 13.88 3.31 -1.66
C SER A 78 13.26 4.69 -1.88
N CYS A 79 13.30 5.53 -0.84
CA CYS A 79 13.29 6.96 -1.06
C CYS A 79 14.23 7.26 -2.24
N PRO A 80 13.83 8.04 -3.26
CA PRO A 80 14.83 8.68 -4.09
C PRO A 80 15.63 9.57 -3.12
N SER A 81 16.78 9.06 -2.67
CA SER A 81 17.80 9.87 -2.01
C SER A 81 18.11 10.96 -3.02
N GLY A 82 17.63 12.16 -2.75
CA GLY A 82 17.85 13.30 -3.62
C GLY A 82 19.35 13.50 -3.76
N GLU A 83 19.90 13.11 -4.91
CA GLU A 83 21.12 13.69 -5.42
C GLU A 83 20.79 15.14 -5.85
N ALA A 84 20.54 15.98 -4.87
CA ALA A 84 20.56 17.43 -5.00
C ALA A 84 21.90 17.91 -4.43
N GLY A 85 22.92 17.86 -5.27
CA GLY A 85 24.28 18.23 -4.89
C GLY A 85 25.23 18.28 -6.07
N THR A 86 24.75 18.69 -7.25
CA THR A 86 25.65 19.12 -8.33
C THR A 86 26.50 20.25 -7.78
N ALA A 87 27.77 19.94 -7.55
CA ALA A 87 28.79 20.88 -7.14
C ALA A 87 28.79 22.08 -8.10
N VAL A 88 28.56 23.27 -7.55
CA VAL A 88 28.88 24.52 -8.24
C VAL A 88 30.37 24.74 -8.04
N PRO A 89 31.22 24.76 -9.09
CA PRO A 89 32.58 25.23 -8.93
C PRO A 89 32.54 26.75 -8.73
N ALA A 90 33.13 27.20 -7.63
CA ALA A 90 33.46 28.60 -7.43
C ALA A 90 34.38 29.07 -8.56
N SER A 91 33.94 30.07 -9.33
CA SER A 91 34.84 30.90 -10.12
C SER A 91 34.89 32.28 -9.50
N PHE A 92 36.05 32.53 -8.89
CA PHE A 92 36.57 33.79 -8.41
C PHE A 92 36.95 34.66 -9.62
N ALA A 93 36.34 35.84 -9.78
CA ALA A 93 36.88 37.04 -10.45
C ALA A 93 35.83 38.17 -10.42
#